data_AF-A0A845Z5T3-F1
#
_entry.id   AF-A0A845Z5T3-F1
#
_cell.length_a   1.000
_cell.length_b   1.000
_cell.length_c   1.000
_cell.angle_alpha   90.00
_cell.angle_beta   90.00
_cell.angle_gamma   90.00
#
_symmetry.space_group_name_H-M   'P 1'
#
loop_
_entity.id
_entity.type
_entity.pdbx_description
1 polymer ?
#
loop_
_entity_poly.entity_id
_entity_poly.type
_entity_poly.pdbx_seq_one_letter_code
_entity_poly.pdbx_strand_id
1 'polypeptide(L)' 'DIGLMGTKTRKDGKMVEGVDLYMGGTVGKDAKLGSCVQKGIPCEDLKPILRNLLIENFDAQPK' A
#
# COMPACT_ATOMS: atom_id res chain seq x y z
N ASP A 1 -5.06 -8.93 2.74
CA ASP A 1 -3.77 -8.43 3.27
C ASP A 1 -3.42 -7.02 2.79
N ILE A 2 -2.95 -6.84 1.55
CA ILE A 2 -2.50 -5.54 1.01
C ILE A 2 -3.17 -5.30 -0.35
N GLY A 3 -3.82 -4.15 -0.52
CA GLY A 3 -4.41 -3.70 -1.78
C GLY A 3 -3.72 -2.46 -2.31
N LEU A 4 -3.49 -2.40 -3.63
CA LEU A 4 -2.91 -1.26 -4.32
C LEU A 4 -3.88 -0.79 -5.39
N MET A 5 -4.49 0.38 -5.20
CA MET A 5 -5.43 0.97 -6.15
C MET A 5 -4.75 2.09 -6.93
N GLY A 6 -4.67 1.96 -8.25
CA GLY A 6 -4.02 2.97 -9.11
C GLY A 6 -4.68 4.35 -9.00
N THR A 7 -3.86 5.39 -8.92
CA THR A 7 -4.31 6.79 -8.86
C THR A 7 -3.30 7.73 -9.54
N LYS A 8 -3.62 9.01 -9.61
CA LYS A 8 -2.69 10.08 -9.97
C LYS A 8 -2.28 10.83 -8.71
N THR A 9 -0.99 11.05 -8.54
CA THR A 9 -0.43 11.80 -7.40
C THR A 9 0.55 12.88 -7.88
N ARG A 10 1.03 13.71 -6.95
CA ARG A 10 2.06 14.73 -7.23
C ARG A 10 3.33 14.42 -6.47
N LYS A 11 4.46 14.49 -7.17
CA LYS A 11 5.79 14.49 -6.58
C LYS A 11 6.62 15.59 -7.23
N ASP A 12 7.29 16.41 -6.42
CA ASP A 12 8.12 17.53 -6.87
C ASP A 12 7.40 18.45 -7.88
N GLY A 13 6.12 18.72 -7.60
CA GLY A 13 5.27 19.55 -8.45
C GLY A 13 4.79 18.89 -9.75
N LYS A 14 5.25 17.68 -10.08
CA LYS A 14 4.85 16.94 -11.30
C LYS A 14 3.76 15.92 -10.99
N MET A 15 2.82 15.77 -11.91
CA MET A 15 1.84 14.68 -11.88
C MET A 15 2.53 13.37 -12.26
N VAL A 16 2.42 12.36 -11.41
CA VAL A 16 3.01 11.04 -11.59
C VAL A 16 1.99 9.95 -11.30
N GLU A 17 2.32 8.72 -11.71
CA GLU A 17 1.55 7.54 -11.33
C GLU A 17 1.79 7.21 -9.86
N GLY A 18 0.71 6.85 -9.18
CA GLY A 18 0.77 6.44 -7.79
C GLY A 18 -0.31 5.44 -7.44
N VAL A 19 -0.31 5.02 -6.19
CA VAL A 19 -1.27 4.08 -5.65
C VAL A 19 -1.83 4.56 -4.31
N ASP A 20 -3.09 4.24 -4.06
CA ASP A 20 -3.69 4.23 -2.74
C ASP A 20 -3.51 2.83 -2.14
N LEU A 21 -3.00 2.77 -0.92
CA LEU A 21 -2.74 1.55 -0.16
C LEU A 21 -3.93 1.21 0.72
N TYR A 22 -4.38 -0.04 0.64
CA TYR A 22 -5.47 -0.59 1.43
C TYR A 22 -5.00 -1.78 2.26
N MET A 23 -5.50 -1.91 3.49
CA MET A 23 -5.18 -3.03 4.40
C MET A 23 -6.40 -3.48 5.19
N GLY A 24 -6.30 -4.64 5.84
CA GLY A 24 -7.34 -5.18 6.74
C GLY A 24 -8.43 -6.01 6.05
N GLY A 25 -8.33 -6.23 4.73
CA GLY A 25 -9.23 -7.10 4.00
C GLY A 25 -8.94 -8.58 4.27
N THR A 26 -9.96 -9.33 4.71
CA THR A 26 -9.89 -10.78 4.99
C THR A 26 -10.91 -11.54 4.12
N VAL A 27 -10.63 -12.82 3.88
CA VAL A 27 -11.51 -13.75 3.15
C VAL A 27 -12.01 -14.88 4.06
N GLY A 28 -13.09 -15.55 3.66
CA GLY A 28 -13.64 -16.71 4.40
C GLY A 28 -14.76 -16.35 5.38
N LYS A 29 -15.00 -17.24 6.34
CA LYS A 29 -15.93 -16.98 7.44
C LYS A 29 -15.37 -15.80 8.25
N ASP A 30 -16.18 -14.77 8.49
CA ASP A 30 -15.79 -13.48 9.07
C ASP A 30 -14.98 -12.54 8.15
N ALA A 31 -15.26 -12.59 6.84
CA ALA A 31 -14.69 -11.66 5.85
C ALA A 31 -14.95 -10.19 6.22
N LYS A 32 -13.90 -9.37 6.06
CA LYS A 32 -13.92 -7.92 6.29
C LYS A 32 -13.41 -7.20 5.05
N LEU A 33 -14.02 -6.05 4.76
CA LEU A 33 -13.51 -5.15 3.74
C LEU A 33 -12.26 -4.43 4.27
N GLY A 34 -11.25 -4.32 3.40
CA GLY A 34 -10.08 -3.50 3.69
C GLY A 34 -10.42 -2.01 3.62
N SER A 35 -9.66 -1.21 4.36
CA SER A 35 -9.76 0.25 4.36
C SER A 35 -8.52 0.88 3.75
N CYS A 36 -8.69 2.06 3.15
CA CYS A 36 -7.55 2.86 2.67
C CYS A 36 -6.75 3.37 3.87
N VAL A 37 -5.46 3.03 3.93
CA VAL A 37 -4.55 3.42 5.03
C VAL A 37 -3.61 4.54 4.62
N GLN A 38 -3.30 4.66 3.33
CA GLN A 38 -2.45 5.72 2.80
C GLN A 38 -2.82 6.02 1.35
N LYS A 39 -2.85 7.30 0.96
CA LYS A 39 -3.21 7.73 -0.38
C LYS A 39 -2.04 8.33 -1.14
N GLY A 40 -2.10 8.23 -2.46
CA GLY A 40 -1.25 8.98 -3.39
C GLY A 40 0.23 8.67 -3.27
N ILE A 41 0.61 7.41 -2.97
CA ILE A 41 2.00 6.99 -2.91
C ILE A 41 2.58 7.01 -4.33
N PRO A 42 3.61 7.82 -4.62
CA PRO A 42 4.29 7.76 -5.91
C PRO A 42 4.87 6.35 -6.14
N CYS A 43 4.69 5.78 -7.34
CA CYS A 43 5.14 4.42 -7.62
C CYS A 43 6.65 4.21 -7.38
N GLU A 44 7.46 5.26 -7.54
CA GLU A 44 8.90 5.23 -7.25
C GLU A 44 9.25 5.09 -5.75
N ASP A 45 8.36 5.55 -4.86
CA ASP A 45 8.53 5.46 -3.41
C ASP A 45 7.87 4.19 -2.82
N LEU A 46 7.12 3.44 -3.64
CA LEU A 46 6.31 2.32 -3.17
C LEU A 46 7.15 1.17 -2.59
N LYS A 47 8.30 0.86 -3.21
CA LYS A 47 9.13 -0.30 -2.82
C LYS A 47 9.63 -0.24 -1.36
N PRO A 48 10.27 0.85 -0.89
CA PRO A 48 10.68 0.93 0.52
C PRO A 48 9.49 0.92 1.48
N ILE A 49 8.36 1.54 1.11
CA ILE A 49 7.13 1.53 1.92
C ILE A 49 6.62 0.09 2.09
N LEU A 50 6.47 -0.66 0.99
CA LEU A 50 6.04 -2.06 1.04
C LEU A 50 7.01 -2.94 1.82
N ARG A 51 8.33 -2.73 1.69
CA ARG A 51 9.32 -3.49 2.47
C ARG A 51 9.10 -3.30 3.96
N ASN A 52 9.00 -2.06 4.43
CA ASN A 52 8.79 -1.76 5.85
C ASN A 52 7.45 -2.33 6.33
N LEU A 53 6.39 -2.14 5.55
CA LEU A 53 5.07 -2.66 5.87
C LEU A 53 5.06 -4.18 6.01
N LEU A 54 5.77 -4.91 5.14
CA LEU A 54 5.91 -6.36 5.22
C LEU A 54 6.69 -6.81 6.47
N ILE A 55 7.73 -6.08 6.85
CA ILE A 55 8.51 -6.37 8.06
C ILE A 55 7.66 -6.12 9.32
N GLU A 56 6.97 -4.99 9.37
CA GLU A 56 6.24 -4.53 10.55
C GLU A 56 4.92 -5.27 10.78
N ASN A 57 4.22 -5.69 9.71
CA ASN A 57 2.86 -6.22 9.81
C ASN A 57 2.71 -7.68 9.34
N PHE A 58 3.74 -8.24 8.69
CA PHE A 58 3.69 -9.58 8.09
C PHE A 58 4.96 -10.40 8.37
N ASP A 59 5.73 -10.02 9.40
CA ASP A 59 6.92 -10.73 9.91
C ASP A 59 8.00 -11.03 8.86
N ALA A 60 8.02 -10.27 7.76
CA ALA A 60 9.02 -10.46 6.71
C ALA A 60 10.43 -10.18 7.24
N GLN A 61 11.38 -11.04 6.86
CA GLN A 61 12.78 -10.87 7.25
C GLN A 61 13.56 -10.15 6.14
N PRO A 62 14.35 -9.10 6.47
CA PRO A 62 15.29 -8.50 5.54
C PRO A 62 16.22 -9.57 4.94
N LYS A 63 16.29 -9.60 3.60
CA LYS A 63 17.34 -10.32 2.88
C LYS A 63 18.60 -9.46 2.81
#